data_AF-A0A5C3EFE4-F1
#
_entry.id   AF-A0A5C3EFE4-F1
#
_cell.length_a   1.000
_cell.length_b   1.000
_cell.length_c   1.000
_cell.angle_alpha   90.00
_cell.angle_beta   90.00
_cell.angle_gamma   90.00
#
_symmetry.space_group_name_H-M   'P 1'
#
loop_
_entity.id
_entity.type
_entity.pdbx_description
1 polymer ?
#
loop_
_entity_poly.entity_id
_entity_poly.type
_entity_poly.pdbx_seq_one_letter_code
_entity_poly.pdbx_strand_id
1 'polypeptide(L)'
;MQLSTILLTTTLFISSVLSAPATLANYGTSSDAEVMLKRQFEATNYESLMLGRDVSLDKRLVYNPHITSPVASTVWTAGQSYTVEWDSSDIPVEAESYKGMIKLGYTPADGAGGLNLHWTLADGFPIKDGKVQVTLPEDLKQRNDYIVVVMGDSGNASEKFTIKSAGSDEKSPLGEQIKKQVEAKINSALENAGI
;
A
#
# COMPACT_ATOMS: atom_id res chain seq x y z
N MET A 1 36.00 63.80 37.14
CA MET A 1 37.09 63.03 37.76
C MET A 1 36.65 61.57 37.86
N GLN A 2 37.42 60.72 37.17
CA GLN A 2 37.57 59.26 37.24
C GLN A 2 36.36 58.30 37.13
N LEU A 3 36.30 57.68 35.95
CA LEU A 3 35.70 56.39 35.61
C LEU A 3 36.42 55.23 36.34
N SER A 4 35.71 54.13 36.61
CA SER A 4 36.30 52.83 36.90
C SER A 4 35.44 51.72 36.29
N THR A 5 35.86 51.26 35.12
CA THR A 5 35.32 50.13 34.37
C THR A 5 36.17 48.91 34.70
N ILE A 6 35.56 47.86 35.25
CA ILE A 6 36.23 46.58 35.51
C ILE A 6 36.15 45.74 34.23
N LEU A 7 37.26 45.57 33.54
CA LEU A 7 37.42 44.60 32.45
C LEU A 7 38.13 43.36 33.01
N LEU A 8 37.43 42.24 33.00
CA LEU A 8 37.96 40.92 33.36
C LEU A 8 38.77 40.40 32.16
N THR A 9 40.09 40.38 32.26
CA THR A 9 40.98 39.80 31.23
C THR A 9 41.19 38.32 31.53
N THR A 10 40.56 37.45 30.74
CA THR A 10 40.86 36.01 30.73
C THR A 10 42.01 35.73 29.78
N THR A 11 43.21 35.52 30.32
CA THR A 11 44.40 35.07 29.59
C THR A 11 44.22 33.60 29.21
N LEU A 12 44.08 33.29 27.92
CA LEU A 12 44.18 31.93 27.40
C LEU A 12 45.66 31.54 27.38
N PHE A 13 46.09 30.61 28.24
CA PHE A 13 47.41 29.99 28.15
C PHE A 13 47.45 29.09 26.92
N ILE A 14 48.10 29.54 25.84
CA ILE A 14 48.50 28.66 24.74
C ILE A 14 49.80 27.99 25.18
N SER A 15 49.69 26.78 25.73
CA SER A 15 50.84 25.93 26.00
C SER A 15 51.37 25.41 24.67
N SER A 16 52.54 25.90 24.25
CA SER A 16 53.26 25.42 23.07
C SER A 16 53.60 23.94 23.22
N VAL A 17 53.17 23.12 22.26
CA VAL A 17 53.56 21.72 22.17
C VAL A 17 55.02 21.67 21.74
N LEU A 18 55.87 21.15 22.61
CA LEU A 18 57.29 20.96 22.39
C LEU A 18 57.48 19.96 21.24
N SER A 19 58.17 20.37 20.18
CA SER A 19 58.62 19.46 19.11
C SER A 19 59.45 18.32 19.70
N ALA A 20 58.97 17.08 19.57
CA ALA A 20 59.77 15.89 19.80
C ALA A 20 60.34 15.38 18.46
N PRO A 21 61.63 15.03 18.38
CA PRO A 21 62.27 14.64 17.14
C PRO A 21 61.80 13.24 16.70
N ALA A 22 61.68 13.07 15.39
CA ALA A 22 61.40 11.79 14.76
C ALA A 22 62.57 10.82 14.98
N THR A 23 62.34 9.75 15.73
CA THR A 23 63.16 8.53 15.67
C THR A 23 62.26 7.30 15.61
N LEU A 24 62.42 6.57 14.52
CA LEU A 24 61.90 5.26 14.14
C LEU A 24 61.61 4.29 15.30
N ALA A 25 60.35 3.87 15.43
CA ALA A 25 59.95 2.52 15.85
C ALA A 25 58.48 2.28 15.47
N ASN A 26 58.26 1.49 14.43
CA ASN A 26 56.95 0.93 14.08
C ASN A 26 56.71 -0.31 14.94
N TYR A 27 56.04 -0.15 16.09
CA TYR A 27 55.25 -1.20 16.74
C TYR A 27 54.03 -0.55 17.37
N GLY A 28 52.85 -1.06 17.03
CA GLY A 28 51.56 -0.48 17.37
C GLY A 28 51.36 -0.30 18.87
N THR A 29 51.37 0.95 19.31
CA THR A 29 50.67 1.39 20.52
C THR A 29 50.06 2.74 20.16
N SER A 30 48.82 2.73 19.70
CA SER A 30 48.03 3.96 19.73
C SER A 30 47.98 4.37 21.20
N SER A 31 48.50 5.55 21.53
CA SER A 31 48.50 6.05 22.91
C SER A 31 47.08 6.04 23.44
N ASP A 32 46.85 5.77 24.73
CA ASP A 32 45.48 5.83 25.31
C ASP A 32 44.81 7.17 25.01
N ALA A 33 45.59 8.25 24.91
CA ALA A 33 45.11 9.56 24.48
C ALA A 33 44.66 9.60 23.01
N GLU A 34 45.36 8.90 22.11
CA GLU A 34 45.00 8.77 20.70
C GLU A 34 43.77 7.87 20.52
N VAL A 35 43.64 6.81 21.31
CA VAL A 35 42.44 5.95 21.34
C VAL A 35 41.25 6.73 21.91
N MET A 36 41.43 7.50 22.98
CA MET A 36 40.40 8.38 23.53
C MET A 36 40.00 9.48 22.55
N LEU A 37 40.96 10.08 21.84
CA LEU A 37 40.68 11.09 20.83
C LEU A 37 39.93 10.49 19.64
N LYS A 38 40.29 9.28 19.18
CA LYS A 38 39.54 8.54 18.16
C LYS A 38 38.11 8.23 18.63
N ARG A 39 37.94 7.73 19.85
CA ARG A 39 36.60 7.44 20.40
C ARG A 39 35.78 8.71 20.59
N GLN A 40 36.38 9.81 21.02
CA GLN A 40 35.70 11.11 21.09
C GLN A 40 35.30 11.59 19.71
N PHE A 41 36.17 11.46 18.70
CA PHE A 41 35.89 11.86 17.32
C PHE A 41 34.82 10.98 16.67
N GLU A 42 34.82 9.67 16.93
CA GLU A 42 33.76 8.74 16.49
C GLU A 42 32.43 9.00 17.24
N ALA A 43 32.49 9.38 18.52
CA ALA A 43 31.31 9.67 19.34
C ALA A 43 30.72 11.07 19.11
N THR A 44 31.47 12.05 18.57
CA THR A 44 30.90 13.33 18.13
C THR A 44 30.49 13.30 16.66
N ASN A 45 31.10 12.44 15.85
CA ASN A 45 30.73 12.24 14.45
C ASN A 45 29.74 11.08 14.24
N TYR A 46 28.89 10.79 15.22
CA TYR A 46 27.75 9.89 15.00
C TYR A 46 26.91 10.36 13.81
N GLU A 47 26.73 11.67 13.65
CA GLU A 47 26.09 12.26 12.47
C GLU A 47 26.81 11.82 11.17
N SER A 48 28.14 11.90 11.06
CA SER A 48 28.85 11.53 9.83
C SER A 48 28.96 10.02 9.59
N LEU A 49 29.05 9.20 10.66
CA LEU A 49 29.10 7.73 10.57
C LEU A 49 27.71 7.10 10.35
N MET A 50 26.64 7.72 10.83
CA MET A 50 25.25 7.29 10.60
C MET A 50 24.63 7.93 9.35
N LEU A 51 24.98 9.18 9.01
CA LEU A 51 24.47 9.92 7.83
C LEU A 51 25.41 9.86 6.62
N GLY A 52 26.56 9.17 6.72
CA GLY A 52 27.39 8.82 5.56
C GLY A 52 26.72 7.82 4.62
N ARG A 53 25.59 7.24 5.03
CA ARG A 53 24.61 6.70 4.11
C ARG A 53 23.74 7.88 3.70
N ASP A 54 23.83 8.29 2.44
CA ASP A 54 22.83 9.11 1.77
C ASP A 54 21.51 8.32 1.76
N VAL A 55 20.86 8.22 2.92
CA VAL A 55 19.48 7.80 3.01
C VAL A 55 18.69 9.00 2.57
N SER A 56 18.52 9.11 1.25
CA SER A 56 17.33 9.74 0.69
C SER A 56 16.15 9.20 1.50
N LEU A 57 15.64 10.02 2.42
CA LEU A 57 14.36 9.78 3.04
C LEU A 57 13.35 10.02 1.93
N ASP A 58 13.17 8.99 1.08
CA ASP A 58 12.06 8.96 0.15
C ASP A 58 10.81 9.11 1.03
N LYS A 59 10.22 10.30 0.95
CA LYS A 59 9.00 10.64 1.68
C LYS A 59 8.00 9.54 1.34
N ARG A 60 7.69 8.69 2.32
CA ARG A 60 6.66 7.65 2.19
C ARG A 60 5.32 8.37 2.18
N LEU A 61 4.93 8.85 1.00
CA LEU A 61 3.65 9.47 0.77
C LEU A 61 2.60 8.37 0.68
N VAL A 62 1.62 8.44 1.57
CA VAL A 62 0.43 7.58 1.51
C VAL A 62 -0.66 8.29 0.74
N TYR A 63 -0.99 7.75 -0.45
CA TYR A 63 -2.10 8.26 -1.24
C TYR A 63 -3.38 7.47 -0.95
N ASN A 64 -4.43 8.18 -0.54
CA ASN A 64 -5.72 7.61 -0.15
C ASN A 64 -6.85 8.13 -1.05
N PRO A 65 -7.03 7.60 -2.27
CA PRO A 65 -8.11 8.02 -3.15
C PRO A 65 -9.48 7.68 -2.58
N HIS A 66 -10.41 8.62 -2.67
CA HIS A 66 -11.82 8.39 -2.33
C HIS A 66 -12.52 7.63 -3.46
N ILE A 67 -12.91 6.38 -3.19
CA ILE A 67 -13.66 5.55 -4.15
C ILE A 67 -15.08 6.09 -4.29
N THR A 68 -15.46 6.45 -5.52
CA THR A 68 -16.78 6.98 -5.88
C THR A 68 -17.69 5.92 -6.50
N SER A 69 -17.12 4.81 -6.98
CA SER A 69 -17.86 3.63 -7.44
C SER A 69 -17.01 2.37 -7.21
N PRO A 70 -17.54 1.31 -6.56
CA PRO A 70 -18.94 1.12 -6.14
C PRO A 70 -19.32 1.87 -4.85
N VAL A 71 -20.62 2.14 -4.69
CA VAL A 71 -21.23 2.72 -3.47
C VAL A 71 -22.16 1.71 -2.79
N ALA A 72 -22.71 2.03 -1.61
CA ALA A 72 -23.55 1.09 -0.86
C ALA A 72 -24.78 0.56 -1.61
N SER A 73 -25.35 1.34 -2.53
CA SER A 73 -26.49 0.93 -3.36
C SER A 73 -26.10 0.15 -4.61
N THR A 74 -24.81 -0.03 -4.88
CA THR A 74 -24.32 -0.73 -6.06
C THR A 74 -24.62 -2.23 -5.97
N VAL A 75 -25.15 -2.76 -7.08
CA VAL A 75 -25.41 -4.19 -7.27
C VAL A 75 -24.73 -4.64 -8.56
N TRP A 76 -23.78 -5.57 -8.42
CA TRP A 76 -23.07 -6.20 -9.52
C TRP A 76 -23.44 -7.68 -9.64
N THR A 77 -23.09 -8.27 -10.77
CA THR A 77 -23.33 -9.67 -11.09
C THR A 77 -21.99 -10.33 -11.42
N ALA A 78 -21.70 -11.46 -10.78
CA ALA A 78 -20.48 -12.22 -11.02
C ALA A 78 -20.30 -12.56 -12.50
N GLY A 79 -19.06 -12.62 -12.98
CA GLY A 79 -18.73 -12.87 -14.39
C GLY A 79 -18.83 -11.66 -15.32
N GLN A 80 -19.34 -10.52 -14.85
CA GLN A 80 -19.47 -9.31 -15.66
C GLN A 80 -18.32 -8.32 -15.43
N SER A 81 -18.15 -7.40 -16.37
CA SER A 81 -17.18 -6.31 -16.27
C SER A 81 -17.84 -5.03 -15.77
N TYR A 82 -17.17 -4.36 -14.83
CA TYR A 82 -17.61 -3.09 -14.24
C TYR A 82 -16.47 -2.10 -14.19
N THR A 83 -16.79 -0.82 -14.01
CA THR A 83 -15.80 0.23 -13.80
C THR A 83 -15.73 0.58 -12.32
N VAL A 84 -14.54 0.48 -11.74
CA VAL A 84 -14.23 1.05 -10.43
C VAL A 84 -13.74 2.47 -10.67
N GLU A 85 -14.24 3.43 -9.88
CA GLU A 85 -13.92 4.85 -10.00
C GLU A 85 -13.53 5.44 -8.64
N TRP A 86 -12.61 6.39 -8.67
CA TRP A 86 -12.16 7.15 -7.51
C TRP A 86 -11.80 8.59 -7.89
N ASP A 87 -11.88 9.49 -6.92
CA ASP A 87 -11.38 10.84 -7.07
C ASP A 87 -9.85 10.83 -7.09
N SER A 88 -9.28 11.48 -8.10
CA SER A 88 -7.83 11.65 -8.29
C SER A 88 -7.41 13.10 -8.44
N SER A 89 -8.33 14.04 -8.17
CA SER A 89 -8.08 15.47 -8.30
C SER A 89 -7.08 16.02 -7.27
N ASP A 90 -6.89 15.30 -6.15
CA ASP A 90 -5.98 15.65 -5.07
C ASP A 90 -4.67 14.85 -5.06
N ILE A 91 -4.39 14.10 -6.14
CA ILE A 91 -3.18 13.29 -6.22
C ILE A 91 -1.91 14.15 -6.13
N PRO A 92 -1.00 13.88 -5.18
CA PRO A 92 0.27 14.61 -5.11
C PRO A 92 1.20 14.22 -6.26
N VAL A 93 2.07 15.15 -6.68
CA VAL A 93 3.02 14.96 -7.79
C VAL A 93 3.90 13.72 -7.60
N GLU A 94 4.27 13.43 -6.36
CA GLU A 94 5.09 12.27 -6.01
C GLU A 94 4.36 10.93 -6.21
N ALA A 95 3.01 10.93 -6.19
CA ALA A 95 2.16 9.75 -6.38
C ALA A 95 1.66 9.57 -7.82
N GLU A 96 1.86 10.54 -8.72
CA GLU A 96 1.41 10.42 -10.12
C GLU A 96 2.01 9.21 -10.87
N SER A 97 3.18 8.76 -10.43
CA SER A 97 3.88 7.61 -10.99
C SER A 97 3.44 6.26 -10.40
N TYR A 98 2.60 6.29 -9.35
CA TYR A 98 2.20 5.08 -8.65
C TYR A 98 1.36 4.17 -9.53
N LYS A 99 1.63 2.87 -9.38
CA LYS A 99 0.87 1.81 -10.01
C LYS A 99 -0.17 1.30 -9.03
N GLY A 100 -1.40 1.20 -9.52
CA GLY A 100 -2.54 0.74 -8.78
C GLY A 100 -2.78 -0.76 -8.93
N MET A 101 -3.39 -1.34 -7.91
CA MET A 101 -3.95 -2.69 -7.94
C MET A 101 -5.35 -2.65 -7.33
N ILE A 102 -6.31 -3.31 -7.98
CA ILE A 102 -7.66 -3.48 -7.44
C ILE A 102 -7.79 -4.87 -6.85
N LYS A 103 -8.16 -4.92 -5.57
CA LYS A 103 -8.54 -6.15 -4.89
C LYS A 103 -10.02 -6.16 -4.56
N LEU A 104 -10.61 -7.35 -4.62
CA LEU A 104 -11.94 -7.62 -4.12
C LEU A 104 -11.84 -8.48 -2.87
N GLY A 105 -12.66 -8.15 -1.89
CA GLY A 105 -12.86 -8.93 -0.68
C GLY A 105 -14.23 -8.69 -0.09
N TYR A 106 -14.41 -9.09 1.16
CA TYR A 106 -15.66 -8.88 1.89
C TYR A 106 -15.38 -8.71 3.38
N THR A 107 -16.29 -8.05 4.07
CA THR A 107 -16.19 -7.86 5.53
C THR A 107 -17.25 -8.71 6.24
N PRO A 108 -16.89 -9.90 6.77
CA PRO A 108 -17.82 -10.82 7.39
C PRO A 108 -18.66 -10.15 8.48
N ALA A 109 -19.96 -10.46 8.51
CA ALA A 109 -20.87 -9.97 9.55
C ALA A 109 -20.62 -10.63 10.92
N ASP A 110 -19.93 -11.77 10.96
CA ASP A 110 -19.64 -12.55 12.19
C ASP A 110 -18.50 -11.97 13.05
N GLY A 111 -17.87 -10.89 12.60
CA GLY A 111 -16.80 -10.24 13.35
C GLY A 111 -15.46 -10.99 13.30
N ALA A 112 -15.30 -12.00 12.43
CA ALA A 112 -14.02 -12.68 12.19
C ALA A 112 -12.89 -11.72 11.71
N GLY A 113 -13.26 -10.49 11.34
CA GLY A 113 -12.36 -9.36 11.15
C GLY A 113 -11.70 -9.34 9.78
N GLY A 114 -11.18 -8.16 9.41
CA GLY A 114 -10.41 -7.95 8.18
C GLY A 114 -11.23 -7.80 6.89
N LEU A 115 -10.52 -7.51 5.81
CA LEU A 115 -11.08 -7.20 4.48
C LEU A 115 -11.22 -8.44 3.56
N ASN A 116 -10.71 -9.60 3.99
CA ASN A 116 -10.77 -10.89 3.27
C ASN A 116 -10.51 -10.75 1.76
N LEU A 117 -9.37 -10.14 1.42
CA LEU A 117 -8.99 -9.84 0.04
C LEU A 117 -8.54 -11.13 -0.66
N HIS A 118 -9.44 -11.73 -1.46
CA HIS A 118 -9.19 -13.00 -2.12
C HIS A 118 -8.86 -12.86 -3.61
N TRP A 119 -9.32 -11.78 -4.25
CA TRP A 119 -9.19 -11.64 -5.71
C TRP A 119 -8.46 -10.35 -6.06
N THR A 120 -7.53 -10.43 -7.02
CA THR A 120 -6.96 -9.27 -7.70
C THR A 120 -7.69 -9.11 -9.02
N LEU A 121 -8.40 -7.99 -9.19
CA LEU A 121 -9.23 -7.74 -10.37
C LEU A 121 -8.50 -6.97 -11.47
N ALA A 122 -7.55 -6.11 -11.09
CA ALA A 122 -6.68 -5.37 -12.00
C ALA A 122 -5.36 -5.05 -11.30
N ASP A 123 -4.29 -4.91 -12.08
CA ASP A 123 -2.94 -4.61 -11.58
C ASP A 123 -2.14 -3.81 -12.61
N GLY A 124 -1.20 -2.98 -12.14
CA GLY A 124 -0.24 -2.27 -12.98
C GLY A 124 -0.75 -1.03 -13.72
N PHE A 125 -1.98 -0.57 -13.42
CA PHE A 125 -2.55 0.64 -14.04
C PHE A 125 -2.05 1.93 -13.34
N PRO A 126 -1.98 3.08 -14.00
CA PRO A 126 -1.68 4.35 -13.35
C PRO A 126 -2.80 4.76 -12.38
N ILE A 127 -2.48 5.02 -11.10
CA ILE A 127 -3.52 5.37 -10.11
C ILE A 127 -4.15 6.75 -10.37
N LYS A 128 -3.47 7.60 -11.13
CA LYS A 128 -3.98 8.92 -11.56
C LYS A 128 -5.11 8.87 -12.57
N ASP A 129 -5.37 7.71 -13.18
CA ASP A 129 -6.42 7.59 -14.20
C ASP A 129 -7.83 7.72 -13.60
N GLY A 130 -7.96 7.59 -12.27
CA GLY A 130 -9.24 7.78 -11.54
C GLY A 130 -10.26 6.67 -11.78
N LYS A 131 -9.98 5.73 -12.68
CA LYS A 131 -10.87 4.62 -13.00
C LYS A 131 -10.15 3.47 -13.66
N VAL A 132 -10.72 2.27 -13.53
CA VAL A 132 -10.29 1.10 -14.29
C VAL A 132 -11.46 0.13 -14.47
N GLN A 133 -11.50 -0.51 -15.64
CA GLN A 133 -12.44 -1.59 -15.90
C GLN A 133 -11.91 -2.89 -15.30
N VAL A 134 -12.77 -3.59 -14.56
CA VAL A 134 -12.46 -4.87 -13.90
C VAL A 134 -13.47 -5.93 -14.30
N THR A 135 -13.03 -7.18 -14.38
CA THR A 135 -13.91 -8.33 -14.62
C THR A 135 -14.03 -9.15 -13.35
N LEU A 136 -15.27 -9.42 -12.93
CA LEU A 136 -15.53 -10.24 -11.76
C LEU A 136 -15.38 -11.73 -12.10
N PRO A 137 -14.78 -12.55 -11.22
CA PRO A 137 -14.86 -14.00 -11.32
C PRO A 137 -16.32 -14.49 -11.37
N GLU A 138 -16.59 -15.57 -12.11
CA GLU A 138 -17.93 -16.14 -12.24
C GLU A 138 -18.38 -16.91 -10.99
N ASP A 139 -17.44 -17.45 -10.22
CA ASP A 139 -17.65 -18.32 -9.07
C ASP A 139 -17.90 -17.56 -7.75
N LEU A 140 -18.11 -16.24 -7.82
CA LEU A 140 -18.42 -15.43 -6.65
C LEU A 140 -19.78 -15.82 -6.06
N LYS A 141 -19.77 -16.05 -4.74
CA LYS A 141 -20.99 -16.29 -3.97
C LYS A 141 -21.78 -14.98 -3.85
N GLN A 142 -23.11 -15.09 -3.85
CA GLN A 142 -23.94 -13.94 -3.57
C GLN A 142 -23.71 -13.43 -2.14
N ARG A 143 -23.36 -12.15 -2.00
CA ARG A 143 -23.22 -11.45 -0.70
C ARG A 143 -23.52 -9.96 -0.85
N ASN A 144 -23.80 -9.31 0.26
CA ASN A 144 -24.09 -7.87 0.38
C ASN A 144 -23.02 -7.08 1.16
N ASP A 145 -21.89 -7.72 1.48
CA ASP A 145 -20.80 -7.18 2.28
C ASP A 145 -19.46 -7.17 1.51
N TYR A 146 -19.53 -7.17 0.17
CA TYR A 146 -18.35 -7.05 -0.69
C TYR A 146 -17.76 -5.65 -0.60
N ILE A 147 -16.44 -5.57 -0.76
CA ILE A 147 -15.67 -4.33 -0.79
C ILE A 147 -14.61 -4.42 -1.89
N VAL A 148 -14.38 -3.29 -2.53
CA VAL A 148 -13.25 -3.09 -3.44
C VAL A 148 -12.18 -2.31 -2.68
N VAL A 149 -10.92 -2.74 -2.83
CA VAL A 149 -9.77 -2.00 -2.31
C VAL A 149 -8.90 -1.56 -3.45
N VAL A 150 -8.76 -0.24 -3.61
CA VAL A 150 -7.78 0.36 -4.51
C VAL A 150 -6.47 0.51 -3.74
N MET A 151 -5.44 -0.20 -4.20
CA MET A 151 -4.09 -0.19 -3.64
C MET A 151 -3.19 0.68 -4.51
N GLY A 152 -2.47 1.63 -3.91
CA GLY A 152 -1.28 2.25 -4.49
C GLY A 152 -0.07 1.83 -3.66
N ASP A 153 0.36 2.72 -2.77
CA ASP A 153 1.30 2.41 -1.69
C ASP A 153 0.57 1.95 -0.40
N SER A 154 -0.68 2.36 -0.23
CA SER A 154 -1.66 1.92 0.79
C SER A 154 -3.00 1.54 0.14
N GLY A 155 -3.85 0.84 0.88
CA GLY A 155 -5.14 0.32 0.41
C GLY A 155 -6.34 1.04 1.01
N ASN A 156 -7.28 1.45 0.14
CA ASN A 156 -8.50 2.16 0.55
C ASN A 156 -9.72 1.39 0.12
N ALA A 157 -10.58 1.09 1.09
CA ALA A 157 -11.76 0.26 0.89
C ALA A 157 -12.99 1.11 0.51
N SER A 158 -13.79 0.60 -0.42
CA SER A 158 -15.09 1.15 -0.76
C SER A 158 -16.10 0.95 0.37
N GLU A 159 -17.26 1.57 0.22
CA GLU A 159 -18.45 1.14 0.94
C GLU A 159 -18.79 -0.33 0.62
N LYS A 160 -19.56 -0.97 1.51
CA LYS A 160 -20.04 -2.34 1.29
C LYS A 160 -21.11 -2.34 0.21
N PHE A 161 -20.97 -3.20 -0.79
CA PHE A 161 -21.92 -3.31 -1.89
C PHE A 161 -22.31 -4.78 -2.14
N THR A 162 -23.26 -4.99 -3.05
CA THR A 162 -23.81 -6.32 -3.33
C THR A 162 -23.27 -6.90 -4.63
N ILE A 163 -22.84 -8.16 -4.59
CA ILE A 163 -22.58 -8.96 -5.79
C ILE A 163 -23.52 -10.15 -5.77
N LYS A 164 -24.28 -10.34 -6.85
CA LYS A 164 -25.10 -11.52 -7.08
C LYS A 164 -24.33 -12.60 -7.84
N SER A 165 -24.73 -13.85 -7.72
CA SER A 165 -24.12 -14.97 -8.43
C SER A 165 -24.34 -14.88 -9.94
N ALA A 166 -23.43 -15.44 -10.74
CA ALA A 166 -23.61 -15.56 -12.17
C ALA A 166 -24.89 -16.37 -12.47
N GLY A 167 -25.86 -15.76 -13.17
CA GLY A 167 -27.13 -16.39 -13.52
C GLY A 167 -28.34 -16.09 -12.61
N SER A 168 -28.21 -15.20 -11.61
CA SER A 168 -29.37 -14.75 -10.81
C SER A 168 -30.19 -13.64 -11.47
N ASP A 169 -29.63 -12.96 -12.48
CA ASP A 169 -30.35 -11.98 -13.27
C ASP A 169 -30.69 -12.59 -14.64
N GLU A 170 -32.00 -12.71 -14.85
CA GLU A 170 -32.71 -13.26 -15.99
C GLU A 170 -32.64 -14.77 -16.22
N LYS A 171 -33.83 -15.34 -16.44
CA LYS A 171 -34.05 -16.65 -17.06
C LYS A 171 -33.03 -16.87 -18.18
N SER A 172 -31.96 -17.60 -17.88
CA SER A 172 -30.98 -17.97 -18.89
C SER A 172 -31.74 -18.62 -20.05
N PRO A 173 -31.62 -18.10 -21.29
CA PRO A 173 -32.29 -18.70 -22.46
C PRO A 173 -31.93 -20.19 -22.58
N LEU A 174 -30.73 -20.56 -22.16
CA LEU A 174 -30.27 -21.93 -22.08
C LEU A 174 -30.99 -22.72 -20.98
N GLY A 175 -31.20 -22.14 -19.80
CA GLY A 175 -31.98 -22.77 -18.72
C GLY A 175 -33.43 -23.04 -19.12
N GLU A 176 -34.08 -22.10 -19.80
CA GLU A 176 -35.44 -22.26 -20.34
C GLU A 176 -35.47 -23.30 -21.48
N GLN A 177 -34.45 -23.32 -22.34
CA GLN A 177 -34.30 -24.31 -23.41
C GLN A 177 -34.07 -25.72 -22.87
N ILE A 178 -33.22 -25.88 -21.86
CA ILE A 178 -33.00 -27.17 -21.19
C ILE A 178 -34.29 -27.63 -20.53
N LYS A 179 -35.00 -26.75 -19.83
CA LYS A 179 -36.29 -27.09 -19.21
C LYS A 179 -37.30 -27.56 -20.25
N LYS A 180 -37.46 -26.84 -21.37
CA LYS A 180 -38.33 -27.27 -22.48
C LYS A 180 -37.90 -28.60 -23.09
N GLN A 181 -36.61 -28.83 -23.28
CA GLN A 181 -36.10 -30.09 -23.84
C GLN A 181 -36.31 -31.27 -22.88
N VAL A 182 -36.14 -31.05 -21.58
CA VAL A 182 -36.39 -32.05 -20.54
C VAL A 182 -37.88 -32.38 -20.48
N GLU A 183 -38.76 -31.37 -20.45
CA GLU A 183 -40.21 -31.56 -20.47
C GLU A 183 -40.68 -32.29 -21.75
N ALA A 184 -40.16 -31.93 -22.92
CA ALA A 184 -40.49 -32.61 -24.17
C ALA A 184 -40.05 -34.09 -24.17
N LYS A 185 -38.87 -34.39 -23.62
CA LYS A 185 -38.38 -35.76 -23.49
C LYS A 185 -39.19 -36.57 -22.47
N ILE A 186 -39.60 -35.96 -21.37
CA ILE A 186 -40.46 -36.62 -20.37
C ILE A 186 -41.82 -36.96 -20.99
N ASN A 187 -42.46 -36.01 -21.68
CA ASN A 187 -43.76 -36.26 -22.30
C ASN A 187 -43.69 -37.34 -23.37
N SER A 188 -42.65 -37.31 -24.23
CA SER A 188 -42.44 -38.37 -25.22
C SER A 188 -42.18 -39.74 -24.58
N ALA A 189 -41.47 -39.80 -23.44
CA ALA A 189 -41.26 -41.03 -22.71
C ALA A 189 -42.55 -41.57 -22.07
N LEU A 190 -43.42 -40.69 -21.57
CA LEU A 190 -44.73 -41.05 -21.02
C LEU A 190 -45.67 -41.58 -22.10
N GLU A 191 -45.75 -40.91 -23.26
CA GLU A 191 -46.52 -41.37 -24.41
C GLU A 191 -46.05 -42.76 -24.90
N ASN A 192 -44.74 -42.99 -24.96
CA ASN A 192 -44.17 -44.29 -25.34
C ASN A 192 -44.40 -45.36 -24.26
N ALA A 193 -44.57 -44.98 -23.00
CA ALA A 193 -44.89 -45.88 -21.90
C ALA A 193 -46.41 -46.14 -21.75
N GLY A 194 -47.26 -45.44 -22.52
CA GLY A 194 -48.71 -45.60 -22.50
C GLY A 194 -49.38 -45.09 -21.22
N ILE A 195 -48.77 -44.09 -20.56
CA ILE A 195 -49.27 -43.46 -19.33
C ILE A 195 -49.58 -41.99 -19.59
#